data_AF-A0A378N9N5-F1
#
_entry.id   AF-A0A378N9N5-F1
#
_cell.length_a   1.000
_cell.length_b   1.000
_cell.length_c   1.000
_cell.angle_alpha   90.00
_cell.angle_beta   90.00
_cell.angle_gamma   90.00
#
_symmetry.space_group_name_H-M   'P 1'
#
loop_
_entity.id
_entity.type
_entity.pdbx_description
1 polymer ?
#
loop_
_entity_poly.entity_id
_entity_poly.type
_entity_poly.pdbx_seq_one_letter_code
_entity_poly.pdbx_strand_id
1 'polypeptide(L)'
;MILSVNCSSIKNEKALDETCILKAGTHEFITRDSFIFYRHIKIDSLDEIKANIEAGYFIQKALINDEAYQQILKGVLSSKSVTPRYKRFLKNAIRQSACPDILAEP
;
A
#
# COMPACT_ATOMS: atom_id res chain seq x y z
N MET A 1 5.47 11.21 8.11
CA MET A 1 5.85 9.78 7.99
C MET A 1 4.77 9.10 7.18
N ILE A 2 5.16 8.25 6.22
CA ILE A 2 4.25 7.57 5.29
C ILE A 2 4.52 6.06 5.40
N LEU A 3 3.47 5.25 5.46
CA LEU A 3 3.59 3.79 5.43
C LEU A 3 3.52 3.31 3.99
N SER A 4 4.64 2.85 3.45
CA SER A 4 4.77 2.42 2.07
C SER A 4 4.74 0.90 1.97
N VAL A 5 4.00 0.39 0.97
CA VAL A 5 3.92 -1.03 0.63
C VAL A 5 4.32 -1.24 -0.83
N ASN A 6 4.83 -2.41 -1.14
CA ASN A 6 5.19 -2.78 -2.52
C ASN A 6 4.07 -3.59 -3.16
N CYS A 7 3.87 -3.40 -4.46
CA CYS A 7 2.97 -4.21 -5.28
C CYS A 7 3.79 -5.02 -6.28
N SER A 8 3.50 -6.32 -6.40
CA SER A 8 4.16 -7.20 -7.38
C SER A 8 3.11 -8.01 -8.11
N SER A 9 3.31 -8.22 -9.40
CA SER A 9 2.51 -9.19 -10.14
C SER A 9 2.69 -10.60 -9.60
N ILE A 10 1.62 -11.40 -9.65
CA ILE A 10 1.65 -12.82 -9.31
C ILE A 10 2.45 -13.57 -10.39
N LYS A 11 3.38 -14.41 -9.95
CA LYS A 11 4.19 -15.32 -10.77
C LYS A 11 4.28 -16.66 -10.03
N ASN A 12 4.32 -17.77 -10.77
CA ASN A 12 4.22 -19.14 -10.22
C ASN A 12 5.31 -19.53 -9.20
N GLU A 13 6.37 -18.74 -9.05
CA GLU A 13 7.56 -19.08 -8.24
C GLU A 13 7.83 -18.13 -7.07
N LYS A 14 7.05 -17.06 -6.91
CA LYS A 14 7.29 -16.08 -5.84
C LYS A 14 6.44 -16.37 -4.61
N ALA A 15 7.04 -16.17 -3.43
CA ALA A 15 6.31 -16.14 -2.18
C ALA A 15 5.18 -15.09 -2.26
N LEU A 16 3.95 -15.59 -2.33
CA LEU A 16 2.72 -14.83 -2.45
C LEU A 16 2.18 -14.52 -1.06
N ASP A 17 1.89 -13.24 -0.79
CA ASP A 17 1.08 -12.86 0.37
C ASP A 17 -0.38 -12.73 -0.07
N GLU A 18 -1.19 -13.73 0.27
CA GLU A 18 -2.58 -13.83 -0.16
C GLU A 18 -3.53 -12.88 0.60
N THR A 19 -3.03 -12.12 1.57
CA THR A 19 -3.89 -11.22 2.37
C THR A 19 -4.41 -10.01 1.61
N CYS A 20 -3.83 -9.68 0.45
CA CYS A 20 -4.35 -8.68 -0.47
C CYS A 20 -3.90 -8.98 -1.91
N ILE A 21 -4.87 -9.38 -2.73
CA ILE A 21 -4.70 -9.60 -4.17
C ILE A 21 -5.52 -8.55 -4.91
N LEU A 22 -4.85 -7.76 -5.74
CA LEU A 22 -5.47 -6.79 -6.65
C LEU A 22 -5.62 -7.44 -8.02
N LYS A 23 -6.85 -7.43 -8.56
CA LYS A 23 -7.14 -8.01 -9.88
C LYS A 23 -6.68 -7.08 -10.99
N ALA A 24 -6.40 -7.67 -12.16
CA ALA A 24 -6.13 -6.89 -13.37
C ALA A 24 -7.28 -5.88 -13.60
N GLY A 25 -6.92 -4.62 -13.87
CA GLY A 25 -7.89 -3.53 -14.08
C GLY A 25 -8.36 -2.82 -12.80
N THR A 26 -7.97 -3.26 -11.60
CA THR A 26 -8.28 -2.54 -10.35
C THR A 26 -7.76 -1.10 -10.35
N HIS A 27 -6.64 -0.85 -11.04
CA HIS A 27 -6.08 0.48 -11.26
C HIS A 27 -5.30 0.48 -12.59
N GLU A 28 -5.07 1.65 -13.20
CA GLU A 28 -4.44 1.78 -14.52
C GLU A 28 -3.07 1.06 -14.64
N PHE A 29 -2.31 1.02 -13.53
CA PHE A 29 -0.99 0.37 -13.52
C PHE A 29 -1.05 -1.13 -13.20
N ILE A 30 -2.19 -1.65 -12.74
CA ILE A 30 -2.39 -3.07 -12.43
C ILE A 30 -2.92 -3.78 -13.69
N THR A 31 -2.01 -4.08 -14.61
CA THR A 31 -2.33 -4.75 -15.88
C THR A 31 -2.49 -6.26 -15.77
N ARG A 32 -2.13 -6.84 -14.63
CA ARG A 32 -2.22 -8.27 -14.32
C ARG A 32 -2.47 -8.47 -12.84
N ASP A 33 -3.06 -9.61 -12.48
CA ASP A 33 -3.27 -9.97 -11.08
C ASP A 33 -1.97 -9.81 -10.28
N SER A 34 -2.08 -9.07 -9.19
CA SER A 34 -0.96 -8.61 -8.39
C SER A 34 -1.28 -8.76 -6.91
N PHE A 35 -0.25 -8.78 -6.08
CA PHE A 35 -0.38 -8.86 -4.64
C PHE A 35 0.45 -7.77 -3.97
N ILE A 36 0.04 -7.41 -2.76
CA ILE A 36 0.83 -6.50 -1.94
C ILE A 36 1.89 -7.28 -1.19
N PHE A 37 3.15 -6.95 -1.45
CA PHE A 37 4.28 -7.65 -0.88
C PHE A 37 4.70 -7.03 0.46
N TYR A 38 3.90 -7.29 1.50
CA TYR A 38 4.06 -6.71 2.83
C TYR A 38 5.41 -6.99 3.51
N ARG A 39 6.17 -8.00 3.07
CA ARG A 39 7.52 -8.29 3.59
C ARG A 39 8.48 -7.09 3.45
N HIS A 40 8.24 -6.23 2.46
CA HIS A 40 9.05 -5.02 2.22
C HIS A 40 8.35 -3.73 2.66
N ILE A 41 7.37 -3.83 3.57
CA ILE A 41 6.73 -2.66 4.16
C ILE A 41 7.75 -1.80 4.90
N LYS A 42 7.64 -0.48 4.74
CA LYS A 42 8.54 0.48 5.39
C LYS A 42 7.81 1.77 5.76
N ILE A 43 8.39 2.52 6.69
CA ILE A 43 7.95 3.88 7.01
C ILE A 43 8.94 4.83 6.36
N ASP A 44 8.49 5.57 5.38
CA ASP A 44 9.27 6.59 4.67
C ASP A 44 8.99 7.98 5.25
N SER A 45 9.92 8.91 5.03
CA SER A 45 9.67 10.33 5.26
C SER A 45 9.00 10.98 4.04
N LEU A 46 8.26 12.07 4.27
CA LEU A 46 7.65 12.83 3.17
C LEU A 46 8.73 13.45 2.28
N ASP A 47 9.82 13.92 2.88
CA ASP A 47 10.91 14.59 2.18
C ASP A 47 11.67 13.61 1.27
N GLU A 48 11.91 12.37 1.71
CA GLU A 48 12.48 11.32 0.86
C GLU A 48 11.58 10.99 -0.34
N ILE A 49 10.27 10.90 -0.15
CA ILE A 49 9.34 10.64 -1.25
C ILE A 49 9.37 11.79 -2.25
N LYS A 50 9.32 13.04 -1.78
CA LYS A 50 9.41 14.23 -2.64
C LYS A 50 10.72 14.27 -3.41
N ALA A 51 11.86 14.05 -2.75
CA ALA A 51 13.17 14.04 -3.39
C ALA A 51 13.27 12.96 -4.49
N ASN A 52 12.70 11.77 -4.27
CA ASN A 52 12.68 10.71 -5.28
C ASN A 52 11.74 11.00 -6.45
N ILE A 53 10.66 11.75 -6.24
CA ILE A 53 9.80 12.24 -7.33
C ILE A 53 10.56 13.29 -8.15
N GLU A 54 11.19 14.26 -7.50
CA GLU A 54 11.97 15.32 -8.17
C GLU A 54 13.16 14.76 -8.96
N ALA A 55 13.84 13.75 -8.42
CA ALA A 55 14.94 13.06 -9.09
C ALA A 55 14.48 12.13 -10.22
N GLY A 56 13.18 11.94 -10.43
CA GLY A 56 12.63 11.06 -11.47
C GLY A 56 12.72 9.56 -11.16
N TYR A 57 13.08 9.19 -9.93
CA TYR A 57 13.07 7.78 -9.49
C TYR A 57 11.66 7.26 -9.22
N PHE A 58 10.76 8.13 -8.75
CA PHE A 58 9.35 7.81 -8.53
C PHE A 58 8.45 8.52 -9.54
N ILE A 59 7.47 7.78 -10.05
CA ILE A 59 6.43 8.29 -10.94
C ILE A 59 5.13 8.36 -10.14
N GLN A 60 4.55 9.55 -10.02
CA GLN A 60 3.23 9.71 -9.43
C GLN A 60 2.17 9.11 -10.37
N LYS A 61 1.28 8.30 -9.81
CA LYS A 61 0.14 7.68 -10.50
C LYS A 61 -1.18 8.21 -9.94
N ALA A 62 -2.27 7.93 -10.64
CA ALA A 62 -3.61 8.24 -10.14
C ALA A 62 -3.85 7.59 -8.76
N LEU A 63 -4.80 8.16 -8.02
CA LEU A 63 -5.24 7.59 -6.75
C LEU A 63 -5.88 6.22 -6.99
N ILE A 64 -5.53 5.27 -6.14
CA ILE A 64 -6.21 3.97 -6.14
C ILE A 64 -7.63 4.15 -5.57
N ASN A 65 -8.57 3.34 -6.06
CA ASN A 65 -9.95 3.39 -5.56
C ASN A 65 -10.06 2.94 -4.09
N ASP A 66 -11.16 3.33 -3.46
CA ASP A 66 -11.38 3.10 -2.03
C ASP A 66 -11.46 1.61 -1.69
N GLU A 67 -12.06 0.79 -2.56
CA GLU A 67 -12.16 -0.64 -2.33
C GLU A 67 -10.78 -1.29 -2.20
N ALA A 68 -9.89 -1.05 -3.17
CA ALA A 68 -8.53 -1.55 -3.14
C ALA A 68 -7.73 -0.94 -1.98
N TYR A 69 -7.92 0.34 -1.69
CA TYR A 69 -7.32 0.96 -0.51
C TYR A 69 -7.70 0.24 0.78
N GLN A 70 -8.98 -0.06 0.99
CA GLN A 70 -9.47 -0.80 2.16
C GLN A 70 -8.91 -2.24 2.21
N GLN A 71 -8.79 -2.91 1.06
CA GLN A 71 -8.15 -4.23 0.98
C GLN A 71 -6.68 -4.19 1.41
N ILE A 72 -5.94 -3.15 0.99
CA ILE A 72 -4.54 -2.95 1.40
C ILE A 72 -4.45 -2.73 2.91
N LEU A 73 -5.29 -1.87 3.48
CA LEU A 73 -5.29 -1.62 4.94
C LEU A 73 -5.59 -2.90 5.74
N LYS A 74 -6.58 -3.68 5.30
CA LYS A 74 -6.91 -4.98 5.91
C LYS A 74 -5.74 -5.94 5.82
N GLY A 75 -5.06 -6.01 4.67
CA GLY A 75 -3.89 -6.85 4.46
C GLY A 75 -2.71 -6.49 5.38
N VAL A 76 -2.45 -5.20 5.62
CA VAL A 76 -1.43 -4.78 6.60
C VAL A 76 -1.73 -5.35 7.99
N LEU A 77 -3.00 -5.37 8.41
CA LEU A 77 -3.41 -5.83 9.73
C LEU A 77 -3.43 -7.35 9.86
N SER A 78 -3.76 -8.07 8.78
CA SER A 78 -3.91 -9.53 8.78
C SER A 78 -2.64 -10.30 8.40
N SER A 79 -1.76 -9.74 7.57
CA SER A 79 -0.54 -10.42 7.12
C SER A 79 0.36 -10.82 8.28
N LYS A 80 0.88 -12.06 8.21
CA LYS A 80 1.89 -12.60 9.13
C LYS A 80 3.28 -12.01 8.88
N SER A 81 3.51 -11.47 7.67
CA SER A 81 4.77 -10.84 7.30
C SER A 81 4.94 -9.45 7.91
N VAL A 82 3.83 -8.82 8.33
CA VAL A 82 3.85 -7.46 8.91
C VAL A 82 4.15 -7.53 10.39
N THR A 83 5.25 -6.89 10.80
CA THR A 83 5.62 -6.81 12.22
C THR A 83 4.67 -5.91 13.01
N PRO A 84 4.53 -6.11 14.34
CA PRO A 84 3.63 -5.31 15.18
C PRO A 84 3.88 -3.79 15.12
N ARG A 85 5.12 -3.35 14.87
CA ARG A 85 5.48 -1.92 14.74
C ARG A 85 4.67 -1.24 13.63
N TYR A 86 4.57 -1.86 12.46
CA TYR A 86 3.85 -1.30 11.32
C TYR A 86 2.34 -1.32 11.53
N LYS A 87 1.81 -2.41 12.13
CA LYS A 87 0.38 -2.48 12.50
C LYS A 87 0.01 -1.39 13.50
N ARG A 88 0.88 -1.12 14.49
CA ARG A 88 0.68 -0.04 15.47
C ARG A 88 0.74 1.34 14.81
N PHE A 89 1.68 1.55 13.89
CA PHE A 89 1.76 2.79 13.11
C PHE A 89 0.45 3.05 12.36
N LEU A 90 -0.06 2.06 11.62
CA LEU A 90 -1.32 2.19 10.89
C LEU A 90 -2.50 2.46 11.82
N LYS A 91 -2.64 1.69 12.92
CA LYS A 91 -3.72 1.90 13.90
C LYS A 91 -3.69 3.31 14.50
N ASN A 92 -2.51 3.84 14.79
CA ASN A 92 -2.36 5.20 15.30
C ASN A 92 -2.76 6.25 14.25
N ALA A 93 -2.35 6.07 12.99
CA ALA A 93 -2.73 6.96 11.90
C ALA A 93 -4.25 6.99 11.69
N ILE A 94 -4.91 5.83 11.72
CA ILE A 94 -6.38 5.72 11.64
C ILE A 94 -7.05 6.46 12.81
N ARG A 95 -6.55 6.27 14.04
CA ARG A 95 -7.10 6.97 15.23
C ARG A 95 -6.93 8.49 15.19
N GLN A 96 -5.94 8.97 14.47
CA GLN A 96 -5.67 10.40 14.29
C GLN A 96 -6.42 10.99 13.09
N SER A 97 -7.25 10.20 12.40
CA SER A 97 -7.91 10.58 11.14
C SER A 97 -6.92 11.16 10.14
N ALA A 98 -5.72 10.57 10.04
CA ALA A 98 -4.64 11.07 9.20
C ALA A 98 -4.91 10.94 7.68
N CYS A 99 -6.04 10.33 7.29
CA CYS A 99 -6.54 10.24 5.92
C CYS A 99 -8.01 10.71 5.85
N PRO A 100 -8.30 12.00 6.11
CA PRO A 100 -9.67 12.50 6.12
C PRO A 100 -10.30 12.42 4.72
N ASP A 101 -9.51 12.66 3.67
CA ASP A 101 -9.97 12.71 2.27
C ASP A 101 -10.38 11.34 1.72
N ILE A 102 -9.90 10.24 2.33
CA ILE A 102 -10.24 8.86 1.91
C ILE A 102 -11.41 8.29 2.73
N LEU A 103 -11.77 8.94 3.84
CA LEU A 103 -12.88 8.53 4.72
C LEU A 103 -14.09 9.47 4.62
N ALA A 104 -13.98 10.55 3.84
CA ALA A 104 -15.12 11.35 3.44
C ALA A 104 -15.93 10.53 2.42
N GLU A 105 -16.99 9.86 2.88
CA GLU A 105 -18.04 9.42 1.97
C GLU A 105 -18.58 10.66 1.21
N PRO A 106 -18.96 10.51 -0.08
CA PRO A 106 -19.49 11.60 -0.89
C PRO A 106 -20.77 12.21 -0.30
#